data_AF-A0A520ZMR0-F1
#
_entry.id   AF-A0A520ZMR0-F1
#
_cell.length_a   1.000
_cell.length_b   1.000
_cell.length_c   1.000
_cell.angle_alpha   90.00
_cell.angle_beta   90.00
_cell.angle_gamma   90.00
#
_symmetry.space_group_name_H-M   'P 1'
#
loop_
_entity.id
_entity.type
_entity.pdbx_description
1 polymer ?
#
loop_
_entity_poly.entity_id
_entity_poly.type
_entity_poly.pdbx_seq_one_letter_code
_entity_poly.pdbx_strand_id
1 'polypeptide(L)'
;ILGAEPDKFWHDHKGAKVNAIRTRNGIELADVVVVRFGEKYKQWNAAFDAGMAAALGKSLIVLSLPEHQHPLKEVHAAALAVAEEPRQVVEILRYVLTGKLPVKG
;
A
#
# COMPACT_ATOMS: atom_id res chain seq x y z
N ILE A 1 -4.74 21.32 -14.73
CA ILE A 1 -6.10 20.82 -14.41
C ILE A 1 -6.90 21.87 -13.64
N LEU A 2 -6.38 22.42 -12.52
CA LEU A 2 -7.08 23.42 -11.70
C LEU A 2 -6.50 24.85 -11.82
N GLY A 3 -5.97 25.20 -13.00
CA GLY A 3 -5.27 26.49 -13.22
C GLY A 3 -3.87 26.57 -12.60
N ALA A 4 -3.22 27.71 -12.76
CA ALA A 4 -1.93 28.01 -12.13
C ALA A 4 -2.09 28.26 -10.63
N GLU A 5 -1.11 27.86 -9.84
CA GLU A 5 -1.06 28.13 -8.40
C GLU A 5 0.34 28.67 -8.06
N PRO A 6 0.48 29.97 -7.78
CA PRO A 6 1.79 30.58 -7.52
C PRO A 6 2.39 30.14 -6.19
N ASP A 7 1.56 29.72 -5.23
CA ASP A 7 2.03 29.21 -3.95
C ASP A 7 2.40 27.71 -4.06
N LYS A 8 3.67 27.40 -3.78
CA LYS A 8 4.20 26.03 -3.87
C LYS A 8 3.44 25.04 -2.98
N PHE A 9 3.04 25.43 -1.78
CA PHE A 9 2.28 24.57 -0.87
C PHE A 9 0.93 24.21 -1.47
N TRP A 10 0.21 25.21 -2.00
CA TRP A 10 -1.10 24.97 -2.62
C TRP A 10 -0.99 24.19 -3.93
N HIS A 11 0.11 24.38 -4.68
CA HIS A 11 0.39 23.59 -5.87
C HIS A 11 0.54 22.10 -5.52
N ASP A 12 1.40 21.78 -4.55
CA ASP A 12 1.64 20.40 -4.11
C ASP A 12 0.38 19.78 -3.48
N HIS A 13 -0.35 20.55 -2.67
CA HIS A 13 -1.61 20.12 -2.04
C HIS A 13 -2.69 19.78 -3.07
N LYS A 14 -2.85 20.61 -4.11
CA LYS A 14 -3.79 20.34 -5.21
C LYS A 14 -3.42 19.06 -5.94
N GLY A 15 -2.14 18.90 -6.29
CA GLY A 15 -1.65 17.69 -6.96
C GLY A 15 -1.89 16.43 -6.13
N ALA A 16 -1.59 16.49 -4.83
CA ALA A 16 -1.81 15.39 -3.90
C ALA A 16 -3.29 14.98 -3.82
N LYS A 17 -4.23 15.93 -3.77
CA LYS A 17 -5.67 15.64 -3.69
C LYS A 17 -6.22 14.94 -4.94
N VAL A 18 -5.78 15.36 -6.13
CA VAL A 18 -6.23 14.70 -7.38
C VAL A 18 -5.73 13.26 -7.43
N ASN A 19 -4.49 13.01 -7.00
CA ASN A 19 -3.97 11.65 -6.89
C ASN A 19 -4.73 10.83 -5.83
N ALA A 20 -5.11 11.45 -4.70
CA ALA A 20 -5.90 10.77 -3.66
C ALA A 20 -7.27 10.29 -4.16
N ILE A 21 -7.93 11.00 -5.09
CA ILE A 21 -9.18 10.55 -5.71
C ILE A 21 -8.95 9.22 -6.46
N ARG A 22 -7.88 9.13 -7.25
CA ARG A 22 -7.53 7.91 -7.99
C ARG A 22 -7.18 6.77 -7.05
N THR A 23 -6.39 7.05 -6.02
CA THR A 23 -5.99 6.05 -5.02
C THR A 23 -7.20 5.47 -4.28
N ARG A 24 -8.12 6.33 -3.80
CA ARG A 24 -9.32 5.89 -3.09
C ARG A 24 -10.21 5.00 -3.95
N ASN A 25 -10.50 5.43 -5.18
CA ASN A 25 -11.28 4.62 -6.12
C ASN A 25 -10.58 3.27 -6.40
N GLY A 26 -9.24 3.26 -6.52
CA GLY A 26 -8.46 2.04 -6.68
C GLY A 26 -8.58 1.09 -5.47
N ILE A 27 -8.50 1.61 -4.25
CA ILE A 27 -8.66 0.82 -3.01
C ILE A 27 -10.08 0.25 -2.93
N GLU A 28 -11.10 1.06 -3.20
CA GLU A 28 -12.51 0.64 -3.12
C GLU A 28 -12.83 -0.49 -4.12
N LEU A 29 -12.26 -0.45 -5.32
CA LEU A 29 -12.49 -1.45 -6.37
C LEU A 29 -11.57 -2.68 -6.28
N ALA A 30 -10.51 -2.64 -5.49
CA ALA A 30 -9.58 -3.76 -5.38
C ALA A 30 -10.15 -4.92 -4.56
N ASP A 31 -9.83 -6.16 -4.95
CA ASP A 31 -10.03 -7.36 -4.13
C ASP A 31 -8.88 -7.54 -3.13
N VAL A 32 -7.65 -7.28 -3.58
CA VAL A 32 -6.42 -7.36 -2.81
C VAL A 32 -5.64 -6.06 -2.98
N VAL A 33 -5.19 -5.48 -1.87
CA VAL A 33 -4.35 -4.28 -1.83
C VAL A 33 -2.94 -4.67 -1.37
N VAL A 34 -1.94 -4.22 -2.12
CA VAL A 34 -0.53 -4.34 -1.73
C VAL A 34 -0.01 -2.95 -1.37
N VAL A 35 0.42 -2.76 -0.12
CA VAL A 35 1.04 -1.51 0.33
C VAL A 35 2.54 -1.74 0.51
N ARG A 36 3.36 -0.95 -0.20
CA ARG A 36 4.81 -1.00 -0.09
C ARG A 36 5.34 0.14 0.75
N PHE A 37 6.08 -0.21 1.80
CA PHE A 37 6.91 0.68 2.58
C PHE A 37 8.37 0.59 2.12
N GLY A 38 8.92 1.69 1.61
CA GLY A 38 10.32 1.80 1.18
C GLY A 38 11.26 2.28 2.30
N GLU A 39 12.48 2.66 1.95
CA GLU A 39 13.52 3.07 2.90
C GLU A 39 13.48 4.55 3.30
N LYS A 40 12.87 5.40 2.45
CA LYS A 40 12.98 6.86 2.58
C LYS A 40 11.68 7.49 3.05
N TYR A 41 11.84 8.55 3.85
CA TYR A 41 10.76 9.36 4.45
C TYR A 41 9.82 8.56 5.36
N LYS A 42 9.01 9.29 6.12
CA LYS A 42 8.17 8.67 7.14
C LYS A 42 6.95 7.89 6.57
N GLN A 43 6.66 7.96 5.26
CA GLN A 43 5.67 7.15 4.53
C GLN A 43 4.24 7.11 5.10
N TRP A 44 3.81 8.24 5.66
CA TRP A 44 2.49 8.35 6.33
C TRP A 44 1.32 8.11 5.38
N ASN A 45 1.44 8.48 4.10
CA ASN A 45 0.40 8.22 3.11
C ASN A 45 0.19 6.71 2.90
N ALA A 46 1.26 5.92 2.85
CA ALA A 46 1.16 4.47 2.70
C ALA A 46 0.49 3.82 3.92
N ALA A 47 0.84 4.27 5.13
CA ALA A 47 0.18 3.80 6.35
C ALA A 47 -1.31 4.17 6.39
N PHE A 48 -1.65 5.40 5.94
CA PHE A 48 -3.04 5.84 5.84
C PHE A 48 -3.83 4.99 4.83
N ASP A 49 -3.29 4.74 3.64
CA ASP A 49 -3.93 3.94 2.61
C ASP A 49 -4.09 2.47 3.05
N ALA A 50 -3.12 1.92 3.79
CA ALA A 50 -3.22 0.60 4.41
C ALA A 50 -4.37 0.53 5.43
N GLY A 51 -4.49 1.55 6.28
CA GLY A 51 -5.59 1.67 7.23
C GLY A 51 -6.96 1.78 6.54
N MET A 52 -7.06 2.56 5.47
CA MET A 52 -8.27 2.66 4.64
C MET A 52 -8.66 1.32 4.01
N ALA A 53 -7.69 0.60 3.44
CA ALA A 53 -7.92 -0.72 2.87
C ALA A 53 -8.41 -1.72 3.92
N ALA A 54 -7.78 -1.73 5.10
CA ALA A 54 -8.18 -2.58 6.22
C ALA A 54 -9.61 -2.24 6.71
N ALA A 55 -9.94 -0.95 6.85
CA ALA A 55 -11.26 -0.50 7.28
C ALA A 55 -12.37 -0.88 6.28
N LEU A 56 -12.06 -0.93 4.99
CA LEU A 56 -12.97 -1.41 3.93
C LEU A 56 -13.03 -2.94 3.81
N GLY A 57 -12.33 -3.68 4.70
CA GLY A 57 -12.31 -5.14 4.69
C GLY A 57 -11.55 -5.74 3.51
N LYS A 58 -10.63 -4.98 2.89
CA LYS A 58 -9.83 -5.46 1.76
C LYS A 58 -8.75 -6.42 2.25
N SER A 59 -8.46 -7.45 1.45
CA SER A 59 -7.32 -8.32 1.72
C SER A 59 -6.03 -7.52 1.57
N LEU A 60 -5.25 -7.41 2.63
CA LEU A 60 -4.07 -6.54 2.68
C LEU A 60 -2.77 -7.35 2.72
N ILE A 61 -1.86 -7.03 1.81
CA ILE A 61 -0.46 -7.49 1.83
C ILE A 61 0.42 -6.27 2.07
N VAL A 62 1.34 -6.36 3.02
CA VAL A 62 2.30 -5.31 3.31
C VAL A 62 3.68 -5.75 2.84
N LEU A 63 4.33 -4.94 2.00
CA LEU A 63 5.74 -5.10 1.65
C LEU A 63 6.56 -4.09 2.45
N SER A 64 7.38 -4.54 3.40
CA SER A 64 8.18 -3.67 4.26
C SER A 64 9.47 -4.34 4.68
N LEU A 65 10.52 -3.54 4.89
CA LEU A 65 11.79 -4.04 5.41
C LEU A 65 11.69 -4.48 6.88
N PRO A 66 12.52 -5.43 7.34
CA PRO A 66 12.50 -5.94 8.71
C PRO A 66 12.63 -4.86 9.79
N GLU A 67 13.41 -3.81 9.56
CA GLU A 67 13.59 -2.69 10.47
C GLU A 67 12.30 -1.89 10.73
N HIS A 68 11.29 -2.02 9.87
CA HIS A 68 10.02 -1.33 10.00
C HIS A 68 8.97 -2.11 10.81
N GLN A 69 9.30 -3.29 11.36
CA GLN A 69 8.35 -4.09 12.14
C GLN A 69 7.75 -3.32 13.34
N HIS A 70 8.57 -2.62 14.12
CA HIS A 70 8.05 -1.90 15.29
C HIS A 70 7.24 -0.65 14.90
N PRO A 71 7.72 0.22 13.99
CA PRO A 71 6.94 1.36 13.50
C PRO A 71 5.62 0.98 12.79
N LEU A 72 5.57 -0.18 12.13
CA LEU A 72 4.40 -0.61 11.35
C LEU A 72 3.56 -1.68 12.05
N LYS A 73 3.77 -1.94 13.34
CA LYS A 73 3.12 -3.06 14.06
C LYS A 73 1.60 -3.13 13.90
N GLU A 74 0.91 -1.97 13.87
CA GLU A 74 -0.55 -1.91 13.72
C GLU A 74 -0.99 -2.20 12.28
N VAL A 75 -0.21 -1.73 11.30
CA VAL A 75 -0.44 -2.01 9.89
C VAL A 75 -0.16 -3.49 9.58
N HIS A 76 0.91 -4.05 10.16
CA HIS A 76 1.23 -5.48 10.08
C HIS A 76 0.15 -6.34 10.72
N ALA A 77 -0.39 -5.94 11.86
CA ALA A 77 -1.48 -6.65 12.53
C ALA A 77 -2.77 -6.70 11.69
N ALA A 78 -3.01 -5.69 10.86
CA ALA A 78 -4.15 -5.67 9.93
C ALA A 78 -3.91 -6.44 8.62
N ALA A 79 -2.66 -6.79 8.31
CA ALA A 79 -2.30 -7.46 7.07
C ALA A 79 -2.50 -8.98 7.15
N LEU A 80 -2.92 -9.59 6.05
CA LEU A 80 -3.00 -11.06 5.91
C LEU A 80 -1.64 -11.68 5.57
N ALA A 81 -0.72 -10.87 5.04
CA ALA A 81 0.66 -11.26 4.80
C ALA A 81 1.59 -10.04 4.88
N VAL A 82 2.78 -10.26 5.44
CA VAL A 82 3.89 -9.31 5.41
C VAL A 82 5.02 -9.93 4.59
N ALA A 83 5.46 -9.21 3.57
CA ALA A 83 6.57 -9.55 2.69
C ALA A 83 7.73 -8.58 2.90
N GLU A 84 8.95 -9.08 2.70
CA GLU A 84 10.19 -8.31 2.74
C GLU A 84 10.69 -8.03 1.32
N GLU A 85 10.36 -8.90 0.36
CA GLU A 85 10.75 -8.77 -1.04
C GLU A 85 9.54 -8.77 -2.01
N PRO A 86 9.60 -8.03 -3.13
CA PRO A 86 8.55 -8.07 -4.15
C PRO A 86 8.24 -9.48 -4.68
N ARG A 87 9.24 -10.37 -4.73
CA ARG A 87 9.08 -11.77 -5.18
C ARG A 87 8.04 -12.51 -4.33
N GLN A 88 8.05 -12.30 -3.02
CA GLN A 88 7.12 -12.94 -2.09
C GLN A 88 5.67 -12.47 -2.34
N VAL A 89 5.47 -11.17 -2.63
CA VAL A 89 4.15 -10.64 -3.01
C VAL A 89 3.62 -11.35 -4.27
N VAL A 90 4.47 -11.50 -5.28
CA VAL A 90 4.10 -12.22 -6.53
C VAL A 90 3.75 -13.68 -6.24
N GLU A 91 4.51 -14.35 -5.37
CA GLU A 91 4.23 -15.73 -4.97
C GLU A 91 2.91 -15.86 -4.22
N ILE A 92 2.60 -14.93 -3.31
CA ILE A 92 1.32 -14.88 -2.59
C ILE A 92 0.17 -14.70 -3.58
N LEU A 93 0.27 -13.72 -4.50
CA LEU A 93 -0.77 -13.47 -5.50
C LEU A 93 -0.98 -14.68 -6.42
N ARG A 94 0.11 -15.33 -6.86
CA ARG A 94 0.02 -16.55 -7.66
C ARG A 94 -0.68 -17.67 -6.88
N TYR A 95 -0.35 -17.83 -5.59
CA TYR A 95 -1.01 -18.83 -4.74
C TYR A 95 -2.51 -18.55 -4.62
N VAL A 96 -2.90 -17.30 -4.34
CA VAL A 96 -4.31 -16.89 -4.26
C VAL A 96 -5.06 -17.20 -5.56
N LEU A 97 -4.44 -16.97 -6.71
CA LEU A 97 -5.07 -17.20 -8.01
C LEU A 97 -5.13 -18.68 -8.43
N THR A 98 -4.17 -19.51 -8.00
CA THR A 98 -3.98 -20.86 -8.57
C THR A 98 -4.11 -22.01 -7.58
N GLY A 99 -4.06 -21.73 -6.27
CA GLY A 99 -3.98 -22.73 -5.21
C GLY A 99 -2.67 -23.53 -5.19
N LYS A 100 -1.68 -23.18 -6.02
CA LYS A 100 -0.42 -23.93 -6.15
C LYS A 100 0.70 -23.27 -5.34
N LEU A 101 1.33 -24.05 -4.48
CA LEU A 101 2.50 -23.61 -3.72
C LEU A 101 3.68 -23.30 -4.66
N PRO A 102 4.58 -22.37 -4.27
CA PRO A 102 5.83 -22.19 -4.98
C PRO A 102 6.65 -23.47 -5.02
N VAL A 103 7.14 -23.80 -6.22
CA VAL A 103 8.19 -24.80 -6.37
C VAL A 103 9.42 -24.23 -5.68
N LYS A 104 9.98 -24.96 -4.70
CA LYS A 104 11.27 -24.60 -4.11
C LYS A 104 12.30 -24.58 -5.25
N GLY A 105 12.82 -23.40 -5.55
CA GLY A 105 13.94 -23.21 -6.46
C GLY A 105 15.25 -23.64 -5.83
#